data_AF-A0A1G7KZT5-F1
#
_entry.id   AF-A0A1G7KZT5-F1
#
_cell.length_a   1.000
_cell.length_b   1.000
_cell.length_c   1.000
_cell.angle_alpha   90.00
_cell.angle_beta   90.00
_cell.angle_gamma   90.00
#
_symmetry.space_group_name_H-M   'P 1'
#
loop_
_entity.id
_entity.type
_entity.pdbx_description
1 polymer ?
#
loop_
_entity_poly.entity_id
_entity_poly.type
_entity_poly.pdbx_seq_one_letter_code
_entity_poly.pdbx_strand_id
1 'polypeptide(L)'
;MTEIDLDRPVPLHPLVFLEDGDEVTIGRPDIDSYGMFPGEGAALVRRLVEGDTPREAAAWFEREYGEEVDIEDVLAGLDELDLVRRTGEEIVATTAPVRFGRLGAALFSPFAWAAYAVLAGWALFVMVANADLRPTYHNIFFSDYYMVIQVGLFLAAIPLLFLHESFHALAGRRLGVRSRLRIGRRLYFIVLETSLDGLVAVPRAKRYLPIVAGLLADVLGIAACTVAADLTRHPDGSLSGAGRFLLAVAFAALLRVIWQFFLYLRTDVYVLVSTVLGCVDLHGAAMRIVKNRFRRLAGKPEEDESVLHPVDRQVARWYSWLVVVGYTASLTTFALAGAPVLYRFVTGVLGRLTGDGVPTAQLLDSIVFGGVALAQGAVLGWLMVRERVRARRDRRLHHVIH
;
A
#
# COMPACT_ATOMS: atom_id res chain seq x y z
N MET A 1 -25.20 9.15 -21.13
CA MET A 1 -25.08 10.59 -20.79
C MET A 1 -26.48 11.10 -20.56
N THR A 2 -26.79 11.46 -19.32
CA THR A 2 -28.00 12.25 -19.06
C THR A 2 -27.71 13.62 -19.66
N GLU A 3 -28.51 14.09 -20.61
CA GLU A 3 -28.32 15.41 -21.23
C GLU A 3 -28.53 16.46 -20.13
N ILE A 4 -27.44 17.06 -19.64
CA ILE A 4 -27.50 18.06 -18.57
C ILE A 4 -27.90 19.40 -19.21
N ASP A 5 -29.07 19.91 -18.83
CA ASP A 5 -29.55 21.22 -19.26
C ASP A 5 -28.74 22.32 -18.56
N LEU A 6 -27.92 23.06 -19.33
CA LEU A 6 -27.03 24.10 -18.81
C LEU A 6 -27.76 25.33 -18.25
N ASP A 7 -29.05 25.46 -18.53
CA ASP A 7 -29.91 26.55 -18.05
C ASP A 7 -30.73 26.12 -16.81
N ARG A 8 -30.45 24.94 -16.24
CA ARG A 8 -31.04 24.45 -14.99
C ARG A 8 -29.98 24.14 -13.94
N PRO A 9 -30.30 24.31 -12.64
CA PRO A 9 -29.39 23.91 -11.58
C PRO A 9 -29.12 22.41 -11.64
N VAL A 10 -27.85 22.04 -11.55
CA VAL A 10 -27.42 20.64 -11.58
C VAL A 10 -27.65 20.03 -10.20
N PRO A 11 -28.41 18.93 -10.09
CA PRO A 11 -28.59 18.26 -8.82
C PRO A 11 -27.27 17.57 -8.41
N LEU A 12 -26.54 18.13 -7.45
CA LEU A 12 -25.33 17.52 -6.88
C LEU A 12 -25.66 16.77 -5.58
N HIS A 13 -24.87 15.73 -5.28
CA HIS A 13 -24.89 15.11 -3.96
C HIS A 13 -24.30 16.05 -2.89
N PRO A 14 -24.50 15.77 -1.58
CA PRO A 14 -23.77 16.48 -0.53
C PRO A 14 -22.26 16.22 -0.66
N LEU A 15 -21.52 17.22 -1.15
CA LEU A 15 -20.07 17.14 -1.37
C LEU A 15 -19.32 17.65 -0.15
N VAL A 16 -18.13 17.08 0.08
CA VAL A 16 -17.16 17.62 1.04
C VAL A 16 -16.06 18.34 0.27
N PHE A 17 -15.71 19.52 0.74
CA PHE A 17 -14.61 20.33 0.23
C PHE A 17 -13.51 20.39 1.29
N LEU A 18 -12.29 19.98 0.93
CA LEU A 18 -11.12 20.11 1.78
C LEU A 18 -10.03 20.88 1.04
N GLU A 19 -9.69 22.06 1.56
CA GLU A 19 -8.56 22.85 1.09
C GLU A 19 -7.24 22.16 1.45
N ASP A 20 -6.33 22.05 0.49
CA ASP A 20 -5.06 21.36 0.62
C ASP A 20 -3.91 22.10 -0.11
N GLY A 21 -3.54 23.27 0.40
CA GLY A 21 -2.63 24.19 -0.29
C GLY A 21 -3.40 25.02 -1.32
N ASP A 22 -2.92 25.04 -2.57
CA ASP A 22 -3.56 25.76 -3.68
C ASP A 22 -4.65 24.90 -4.39
N GLU A 23 -4.83 23.66 -3.95
CA GLU A 23 -5.81 22.71 -4.48
C GLU A 23 -6.92 22.42 -3.45
N VAL A 24 -8.05 21.94 -3.93
CA VAL A 24 -9.21 21.54 -3.13
C VAL A 24 -9.63 20.13 -3.51
N THR A 25 -9.69 19.24 -2.53
CA THR A 25 -10.29 17.91 -2.70
C THR A 25 -11.80 18.04 -2.59
N ILE A 26 -12.51 17.58 -3.61
CA ILE A 26 -13.97 17.53 -3.66
C ILE A 26 -14.39 16.07 -3.77
N GLY A 27 -15.38 15.64 -3.00
CA GLY A 27 -15.88 14.28 -3.17
C GLY A 27 -17.06 13.88 -2.30
N ARG A 28 -17.45 12.62 -2.47
CA ARG A 28 -18.61 11.97 -1.85
C ARG A 28 -18.12 10.86 -0.90
N PRO A 29 -18.15 11.09 0.44
CA PRO A 29 -17.63 10.12 1.41
C PRO A 29 -18.43 8.83 1.56
N ASP A 30 -19.67 8.79 1.06
CA ASP A 30 -20.56 7.64 1.12
C ASP A 30 -20.17 6.52 0.14
N ILE A 31 -19.49 6.83 -0.97
CA ILE A 31 -18.99 5.85 -1.94
C ILE A 31 -17.46 5.82 -2.05
N ASP A 32 -16.76 6.68 -1.31
CA ASP A 32 -15.31 6.87 -1.39
C ASP A 32 -14.83 7.36 -2.78
N SER A 33 -15.54 8.33 -3.39
CA SER A 33 -15.15 8.97 -4.66
C SER A 33 -14.73 10.42 -4.44
N TYR A 34 -13.55 10.78 -4.95
CA TYR A 34 -12.92 12.08 -4.72
C TYR A 34 -12.12 12.51 -5.95
N GLY A 35 -12.09 13.82 -6.22
CA GLY A 35 -11.21 14.46 -7.19
C GLY A 35 -10.45 15.62 -6.54
N MET A 36 -9.29 15.95 -7.07
CA MET A 36 -8.54 17.17 -6.70
C MET A 36 -8.73 18.21 -7.80
N PHE A 37 -9.10 19.41 -7.38
CA PHE A 37 -9.41 20.52 -8.26
C PHE A 37 -8.51 21.72 -7.90
N PRO A 38 -8.09 22.54 -8.88
CA PRO A 38 -7.54 23.85 -8.60
C PRO A 38 -8.51 24.69 -7.74
N GLY A 39 -8.00 25.62 -6.93
CA GLY A 39 -8.83 26.46 -6.05
C GLY A 39 -9.96 27.20 -6.79
N GLU A 40 -9.67 27.73 -7.98
CA GLU A 40 -10.66 28.39 -8.85
C GLU A 40 -11.75 27.42 -9.34
N GLY A 41 -11.37 26.22 -9.81
CA GLY A 41 -12.31 25.19 -10.24
C GLY A 41 -13.19 24.70 -9.08
N ALA A 42 -12.65 24.64 -7.87
CA ALA A 42 -13.44 24.32 -6.69
C ALA A 42 -14.43 25.42 -6.30
N ALA A 43 -14.08 26.69 -6.51
CA ALA A 43 -15.00 27.80 -6.33
C ALA A 43 -16.18 27.72 -7.33
N LEU A 44 -15.92 27.34 -8.58
CA LEU A 44 -16.96 27.06 -9.57
C LEU A 44 -17.91 25.94 -9.09
N VAL A 45 -17.37 24.82 -8.59
CA VAL A 45 -18.21 23.71 -8.09
C VAL A 45 -19.04 24.14 -6.86
N ARG A 46 -18.51 25.02 -5.98
CA ARG A 46 -19.29 25.56 -4.85
C ARG A 46 -20.53 26.34 -5.33
N ARG A 47 -20.40 27.13 -6.40
CA ARG A 47 -21.54 27.86 -6.99
C ARG A 47 -22.62 26.91 -7.52
N LEU A 48 -22.20 25.82 -8.18
CA LEU A 48 -23.14 24.77 -8.63
C LEU A 48 -23.87 24.11 -7.45
N VAL A 49 -23.19 23.89 -6.32
CA VAL A 49 -23.80 23.36 -5.09
C VAL A 49 -24.78 24.37 -4.46
N GLU A 50 -24.48 25.67 -4.54
CA GLU A 50 -25.34 26.76 -4.05
C GLU A 50 -26.62 26.93 -4.89
N GLY A 51 -26.66 26.35 -6.10
CA GLY A 51 -27.83 26.29 -6.96
C GLY A 51 -27.75 27.15 -8.22
N ASP A 52 -26.58 27.75 -8.50
CA ASP A 52 -26.35 28.46 -9.77
C ASP A 52 -26.47 27.46 -10.95
N THR A 53 -27.02 27.93 -12.08
CA THR A 53 -26.99 27.14 -13.32
C THR A 53 -25.56 27.02 -13.86
N PRO A 54 -25.22 25.96 -14.61
CA PRO A 54 -23.93 25.84 -15.28
C PRO A 54 -23.52 27.08 -16.08
N ARG A 55 -24.47 27.69 -16.80
CA ARG A 55 -24.20 28.91 -17.57
C ARG A 55 -23.91 30.13 -16.69
N GLU A 56 -24.64 30.31 -15.60
CA GLU A 56 -24.38 31.40 -14.64
C GLU A 56 -23.04 31.24 -13.95
N ALA A 57 -22.70 30.03 -13.55
CA ALA A 57 -21.44 29.69 -12.92
C ALA A 57 -20.25 29.93 -13.87
N ALA A 58 -20.35 29.51 -15.13
CA ALA A 58 -19.34 29.76 -16.16
C ALA A 58 -19.16 31.26 -16.44
N ALA A 59 -20.26 32.00 -16.59
CA ALA A 59 -20.20 33.45 -16.80
C ALA A 59 -19.63 34.19 -15.58
N TRP A 60 -19.89 33.71 -14.36
CA TRP A 60 -19.24 34.25 -13.17
C TRP A 60 -17.74 33.96 -13.15
N PHE A 61 -17.33 32.74 -13.49
CA PHE A 61 -15.94 32.34 -13.54
C PHE A 61 -15.13 33.22 -14.50
N GLU A 62 -15.66 33.46 -15.70
CA GLU A 62 -15.04 34.35 -16.69
C GLU A 62 -14.90 35.79 -16.15
N ARG A 63 -15.89 36.31 -15.44
CA ARG A 63 -15.81 37.66 -14.84
C ARG A 63 -14.80 37.76 -13.70
N GLU A 64 -14.68 36.72 -12.89
CA GLU A 64 -13.84 36.73 -11.69
C GLU A 64 -12.37 36.44 -12.02
N TYR A 65 -12.13 35.45 -12.87
CA TYR A 65 -10.78 34.95 -13.18
C TYR A 65 -10.27 35.39 -14.56
N GLY A 66 -11.13 35.94 -15.42
CA GLY A 66 -10.76 36.43 -16.75
C GLY A 66 -10.50 35.32 -17.78
N GLU A 67 -10.88 34.08 -17.48
CA GLU A 67 -10.68 32.89 -18.32
C GLU A 67 -12.02 32.21 -18.62
N GLU A 68 -12.19 31.75 -19.86
CA GLU A 68 -13.35 30.93 -20.24
C GLU A 68 -13.16 29.49 -19.72
N VAL A 69 -14.20 28.94 -19.12
CA VAL A 69 -14.21 27.55 -18.63
C VAL A 69 -15.10 26.67 -19.50
N ASP A 70 -14.58 25.49 -19.88
CA ASP A 70 -15.39 24.45 -20.50
C ASP A 70 -16.26 23.77 -19.43
N ILE A 71 -17.46 24.35 -19.22
CA ILE A 71 -18.38 23.88 -18.19
C ILE A 71 -18.91 22.46 -18.49
N GLU A 72 -18.98 22.07 -19.76
CA GLU A 72 -19.45 20.73 -20.15
C GLU A 72 -18.43 19.66 -19.73
N ASP A 73 -17.14 19.92 -19.94
CA ASP A 73 -16.05 19.03 -19.48
C ASP A 73 -16.00 18.93 -17.95
N VAL A 74 -16.20 20.06 -17.24
CA VAL A 74 -16.31 20.05 -15.77
C VAL A 74 -17.47 19.16 -15.32
N LEU A 75 -18.65 19.31 -15.92
CA LEU A 75 -19.82 18.50 -15.59
C LEU A 75 -19.62 17.02 -15.91
N ALA A 76 -18.94 16.70 -17.02
CA ALA A 76 -18.58 15.33 -17.38
C ALA A 76 -17.64 14.72 -16.33
N GLY A 77 -16.64 15.47 -15.85
CA GLY A 77 -15.76 15.04 -14.77
C GLY A 77 -16.50 14.82 -13.44
N LEU A 78 -17.46 15.68 -13.10
CA LEU A 78 -18.31 15.49 -11.91
C LEU A 78 -19.23 14.26 -12.03
N ASP A 79 -19.77 13.97 -13.23
CA ASP A 79 -20.57 12.77 -13.49
C ASP A 79 -19.70 11.50 -13.45
N GLU A 80 -18.48 11.53 -14.00
CA GLU A 80 -17.51 10.42 -13.94
C GLU A 80 -17.16 10.03 -12.49
N LEU A 81 -17.09 11.02 -11.61
CA LEU A 81 -16.86 10.83 -10.18
C LEU A 81 -18.13 10.44 -9.39
N ASP A 82 -19.27 10.23 -10.07
CA ASP A 82 -20.61 10.00 -9.48
C ASP A 82 -21.00 11.11 -8.48
N LEU A 83 -20.62 12.37 -8.72
CA LEU A 83 -20.96 13.52 -7.86
C LEU A 83 -22.28 14.17 -8.25
N VAL A 84 -22.71 13.98 -9.50
CA VAL A 84 -24.02 14.39 -10.03
C VAL A 84 -25.08 13.36 -9.62
N ARG A 85 -26.19 13.85 -9.07
CA ARG A 85 -27.32 13.03 -8.62
C ARG A 85 -28.27 12.77 -9.77
N ARG A 86 -28.73 11.52 -9.91
CA ARG A 86 -29.73 11.17 -10.93
C ARG A 86 -31.14 11.48 -10.44
N THR A 87 -32.02 11.88 -11.37
CA THR A 87 -33.43 12.19 -11.07
C THR A 87 -34.12 10.97 -10.44
N GLY A 88 -34.58 11.12 -9.20
CA GLY A 88 -35.24 10.05 -8.42
C GLY A 88 -34.36 9.32 -7.41
N GLU A 89 -33.06 9.66 -7.31
CA GLU A 89 -32.21 9.13 -6.24
C GLU A 89 -32.49 9.80 -4.89
N GLU A 90 -32.68 8.99 -3.85
CA GLU A 90 -32.83 9.46 -2.48
C GLU A 90 -31.54 10.12 -1.97
N ILE A 91 -31.69 11.23 -1.24
CA ILE A 91 -30.57 11.88 -0.57
C ILE A 91 -30.17 11.02 0.63
N VAL A 92 -29.11 10.23 0.47
CA VAL A 92 -28.49 9.52 1.60
C VAL A 92 -27.66 10.52 2.40
N ALA A 93 -28.34 11.29 3.26
CA ALA A 93 -27.73 12.40 4.02
C ALA A 93 -26.78 11.94 5.15
N THR A 94 -26.81 10.67 5.54
CA THR A 94 -26.02 10.16 6.67
C THR A 94 -25.11 9.04 6.24
N THR A 95 -23.80 9.33 6.26
CA THR A 95 -22.76 8.29 6.22
C THR A 95 -22.92 7.39 7.44
N ALA A 96 -23.21 6.11 7.22
CA ALA A 96 -23.30 5.13 8.29
C ALA A 96 -22.03 5.15 9.16
N PRO A 97 -22.14 5.00 10.50
CA PRO A 97 -20.98 5.08 11.38
C PRO A 97 -19.95 4.00 11.01
N VAL A 98 -18.69 4.41 10.92
CA VAL A 98 -17.61 3.51 10.52
C VAL A 98 -17.40 2.45 11.60
N ARG A 99 -17.60 1.17 11.21
CA ARG A 99 -17.41 0.02 12.11
C ARG A 99 -16.01 0.03 12.70
N PHE A 100 -15.90 -0.33 13.98
CA PHE A 100 -14.63 -0.37 14.73
C PHE A 100 -13.93 0.98 14.92
N GLY A 101 -14.57 2.12 14.64
CA GLY A 101 -13.98 3.45 14.91
C GLY A 101 -13.60 3.63 16.39
N ARG A 102 -14.41 3.12 17.33
CA ARG A 102 -14.10 3.13 18.77
C ARG A 102 -12.87 2.29 19.13
N LEU A 103 -12.70 1.13 18.48
CA LEU A 103 -11.52 0.29 18.68
C LEU A 103 -10.26 1.01 18.17
N GLY A 104 -10.36 1.67 17.00
CA GLY A 104 -9.28 2.53 16.51
C GLY A 104 -8.95 3.68 17.47
N ALA A 105 -9.96 4.37 18.01
CA ALA A 105 -9.75 5.42 19.00
C ALA A 105 -9.07 4.90 20.28
N ALA A 106 -9.43 3.70 20.75
CA ALA A 106 -8.80 3.06 21.90
C ALA A 106 -7.34 2.66 21.63
N LEU A 107 -7.07 2.03 20.47
CA LEU A 107 -5.75 1.55 20.07
C LEU A 107 -4.73 2.67 19.83
N PHE A 108 -5.21 3.87 19.47
CA PHE A 108 -4.38 5.06 19.28
C PHE A 108 -4.60 6.12 20.38
N SER A 109 -5.09 5.69 21.55
CA SER A 109 -5.25 6.55 22.73
C SER A 109 -3.91 6.83 23.42
N PRO A 110 -3.81 7.88 24.25
CA PRO A 110 -2.60 8.14 25.06
C PRO A 110 -2.18 6.95 25.93
N PHE A 111 -3.14 6.21 26.49
CA PHE A 111 -2.86 5.00 27.28
C PHE A 111 -2.25 3.88 26.43
N ALA A 112 -2.74 3.68 25.20
CA ALA A 112 -2.15 2.71 24.28
C ALA A 112 -0.72 3.11 23.91
N TRP A 113 -0.46 4.39 23.64
CA TRP A 113 0.90 4.90 23.42
C TRP A 113 1.84 4.65 24.60
N ALA A 114 1.37 4.86 25.83
CA ALA A 114 2.14 4.53 27.02
C ALA A 114 2.45 3.03 27.10
N ALA A 115 1.47 2.16 26.85
CA ALA A 115 1.67 0.71 26.82
C ALA A 115 2.67 0.29 25.72
N TYR A 116 2.59 0.89 24.54
CA TYR A 116 3.53 0.67 23.43
C TYR A 116 4.95 1.11 23.79
N ALA A 117 5.10 2.28 24.41
CA ALA A 117 6.39 2.77 24.87
C ALA A 117 6.99 1.85 25.94
N VAL A 118 6.18 1.36 26.90
CA VAL A 118 6.62 0.39 27.91
C VAL A 118 7.05 -0.92 27.26
N LEU A 119 6.24 -1.48 26.35
CA LEU A 119 6.57 -2.72 25.66
C LEU A 119 7.86 -2.60 24.83
N ALA A 120 7.97 -1.54 24.02
CA ALA A 120 9.15 -1.29 23.19
C ALA A 120 10.39 -1.00 24.05
N GLY A 121 10.24 -0.21 25.12
CA GLY A 121 11.31 0.09 26.07
C GLY A 121 11.79 -1.16 26.81
N TRP A 122 10.87 -2.03 27.24
CA TRP A 122 11.20 -3.30 27.87
C TRP A 122 11.91 -4.25 26.89
N ALA A 123 11.40 -4.37 25.67
CA ALA A 123 12.06 -5.14 24.60
C ALA A 123 13.49 -4.64 24.35
N LEU A 124 13.68 -3.32 24.27
CA LEU A 124 15.01 -2.72 24.11
C LEU A 124 15.91 -3.03 25.29
N PHE A 125 15.39 -2.88 26.52
CA PHE A 125 16.13 -3.20 27.74
C PHE A 125 16.62 -4.65 27.73
N VAL A 126 15.74 -5.63 27.45
CA VAL A 126 16.14 -7.04 27.44
C VAL A 126 17.10 -7.37 26.29
N MET A 127 16.99 -6.73 25.12
CA MET A 127 17.97 -6.88 24.02
C MET A 127 19.34 -6.29 24.35
N VAL A 128 19.38 -5.22 25.12
CA VAL A 128 20.65 -4.63 25.59
C VAL A 128 21.28 -5.51 26.66
N ALA A 129 20.48 -5.94 27.65
CA ALA A 129 20.92 -6.78 28.76
C ALA A 129 21.36 -8.19 28.30
N ASN A 130 20.66 -8.78 27.33
CA ASN A 130 20.88 -10.13 26.85
C ASN A 130 21.08 -10.14 25.33
N ALA A 131 22.32 -10.35 24.90
CA ALA A 131 22.68 -10.29 23.48
C ALA A 131 22.03 -11.40 22.62
N ASP A 132 21.64 -12.52 23.24
CA ASP A 132 20.96 -13.65 22.60
C ASP A 132 19.50 -13.37 22.21
N LEU A 133 18.88 -12.33 22.78
CA LEU A 133 17.53 -11.87 22.41
C LEU A 133 17.50 -10.92 21.21
N ARG A 134 18.67 -10.49 20.72
CA ARG A 134 18.73 -9.61 19.55
C ARG A 134 18.34 -10.43 18.32
N PRO A 135 17.28 -10.04 17.56
CA PRO A 135 16.92 -10.78 16.36
C PRO A 135 18.07 -10.72 15.32
N THR A 136 18.59 -11.89 14.96
CA THR A 136 19.65 -12.08 13.96
C THR A 136 19.26 -13.15 12.95
N TYR A 137 19.98 -13.24 11.84
CA TYR A 137 19.71 -14.25 10.80
C TYR A 137 19.82 -15.69 11.32
N HIS A 138 20.62 -15.93 12.37
CA HIS A 138 20.74 -17.25 12.98
C HIS A 138 19.42 -17.73 13.59
N ASN A 139 18.55 -16.80 14.04
CA ASN A 139 17.28 -17.16 14.65
C ASN A 139 16.30 -17.80 13.66
N ILE A 140 16.48 -17.62 12.34
CA ILE A 140 15.67 -18.34 11.32
C ILE A 140 15.82 -19.86 11.50
N PHE A 141 16.99 -20.33 11.90
CA PHE A 141 17.29 -21.75 12.09
C PHE A 141 16.93 -22.20 13.51
N PHE A 142 15.67 -22.02 13.90
CA PHE A 142 15.18 -22.40 15.24
C PHE A 142 14.90 -23.90 15.39
N SER A 143 14.94 -24.67 14.30
CA SER A 143 14.69 -26.11 14.24
C SER A 143 15.67 -26.76 13.27
N ASP A 144 16.03 -28.03 13.49
CA ASP A 144 16.86 -28.80 12.57
C ASP A 144 16.09 -29.26 11.31
N TYR A 145 14.76 -29.14 11.32
CA TYR A 145 13.88 -29.53 10.22
C TYR A 145 13.48 -28.32 9.38
N TYR A 146 13.90 -28.30 8.11
CA TYR A 146 13.59 -27.21 7.17
C TYR A 146 12.07 -27.00 6.98
N MET A 147 11.29 -28.08 6.95
CA MET A 147 9.83 -27.99 6.86
C MET A 147 9.20 -27.30 8.07
N VAL A 148 9.73 -27.52 9.28
CA VAL A 148 9.26 -26.85 10.50
C VAL A 148 9.59 -25.36 10.44
N ILE A 149 10.79 -25.00 9.97
CA ILE A 149 11.17 -23.60 9.74
C ILE A 149 10.20 -22.95 8.74
N GLN A 150 10.02 -23.56 7.56
CA GLN A 150 9.22 -23.00 6.49
C GLN A 150 7.75 -22.84 6.90
N VAL A 151 7.13 -23.89 7.43
CA VAL A 151 5.72 -23.87 7.85
C VAL A 151 5.53 -22.93 9.05
N GLY A 152 6.43 -22.99 10.03
CA GLY A 152 6.36 -22.12 11.21
C GLY A 152 6.42 -20.64 10.84
N LEU A 153 7.39 -20.24 10.01
CA LEU A 153 7.51 -18.85 9.57
C LEU A 153 6.36 -18.43 8.64
N PHE A 154 5.89 -19.31 7.76
CA PHE A 154 4.72 -19.02 6.92
C PHE A 154 3.45 -18.80 7.77
N LEU A 155 3.19 -19.68 8.73
CA LEU A 155 2.06 -19.55 9.65
C LEU A 155 2.16 -18.31 10.55
N ALA A 156 3.37 -17.89 10.91
CA ALA A 156 3.59 -16.64 11.67
C ALA A 156 3.47 -15.39 10.79
N ALA A 157 3.82 -15.46 9.50
CA ALA A 157 3.75 -14.33 8.59
C ALA A 157 2.31 -13.85 8.35
N ILE A 158 1.34 -14.77 8.30
CA ILE A 158 -0.08 -14.47 8.09
C ILE A 158 -0.64 -13.53 9.18
N PRO A 159 -0.63 -13.88 10.49
CA PRO A 159 -1.17 -13.02 11.53
C PRO A 159 -0.40 -11.71 11.65
N LEU A 160 0.92 -11.71 11.41
CA LEU A 160 1.70 -10.49 11.38
C LEU A 160 1.26 -9.53 10.26
N LEU A 161 0.99 -10.06 9.06
CA LEU A 161 0.45 -9.27 7.96
C LEU A 161 -0.95 -8.74 8.27
N PHE A 162 -1.82 -9.58 8.83
CA PHE A 162 -3.15 -9.11 9.25
C PHE A 162 -3.07 -8.03 10.34
N LEU A 163 -2.13 -8.16 11.28
CA LEU A 163 -1.90 -7.15 12.31
C LEU A 163 -1.46 -5.82 11.69
N HIS A 164 -0.49 -5.85 10.79
CA HIS A 164 -0.01 -4.69 10.03
C HIS A 164 -1.17 -3.96 9.32
N GLU A 165 -1.94 -4.70 8.52
CA GLU A 165 -3.08 -4.13 7.80
C GLU A 165 -4.20 -3.64 8.73
N SER A 166 -4.44 -4.35 9.83
CA SER A 166 -5.44 -3.95 10.82
C SER A 166 -5.09 -2.61 11.46
N PHE A 167 -3.81 -2.30 11.65
CA PHE A 167 -3.37 -1.03 12.22
C PHE A 167 -3.63 0.13 11.25
N HIS A 168 -3.33 -0.01 9.95
CA HIS A 168 -3.74 0.98 8.94
C HIS A 168 -5.26 1.19 8.96
N ALA A 169 -6.01 0.09 8.90
CA ALA A 169 -7.46 0.12 8.89
C ALA A 169 -8.03 0.84 10.13
N LEU A 170 -7.59 0.47 11.34
CA LEU A 170 -8.07 1.05 12.58
C LEU A 170 -7.63 2.51 12.75
N ALA A 171 -6.43 2.86 12.29
CA ALA A 171 -5.95 4.23 12.30
C ALA A 171 -6.75 5.14 11.36
N GLY A 172 -7.17 4.64 10.18
CA GLY A 172 -8.08 5.35 9.29
C GLY A 172 -9.51 5.45 9.87
N ARG A 173 -10.05 4.34 10.39
CA ARG A 173 -11.40 4.28 10.96
C ARG A 173 -11.59 5.19 12.17
N ARG A 174 -10.53 5.48 12.94
CA ARG A 174 -10.59 6.47 14.04
C ARG A 174 -10.90 7.88 13.52
N LEU A 175 -10.58 8.17 12.26
CA LEU A 175 -10.82 9.46 11.58
C LEU A 175 -12.14 9.45 10.80
N GLY A 176 -12.95 8.38 10.89
CA GLY A 176 -14.17 8.24 10.11
C GLY A 176 -13.94 7.80 8.65
N VAL A 177 -12.73 7.35 8.31
CA VAL A 177 -12.41 6.85 6.96
C VAL A 177 -12.73 5.36 6.87
N ARG A 178 -13.42 4.96 5.79
CA ARG A 178 -13.69 3.55 5.50
C ARG A 178 -12.41 2.85 5.02
N SER A 179 -12.29 1.58 5.35
CA SER A 179 -11.12 0.78 4.94
C SER A 179 -11.54 -0.54 4.34
N ARG A 180 -10.85 -0.96 3.27
CA ARG A 180 -11.08 -2.22 2.57
C ARG A 180 -9.75 -2.96 2.42
N LEU A 181 -9.75 -4.26 2.69
CA LEU A 181 -8.59 -5.11 2.38
C LEU A 181 -8.63 -5.45 0.89
N ARG A 182 -7.52 -5.23 0.19
CA ARG A 182 -7.33 -5.56 -1.22
C ARG A 182 -6.06 -6.40 -1.36
N ILE A 183 -6.03 -7.26 -2.36
CA ILE A 183 -4.82 -7.98 -2.74
C ILE A 183 -4.19 -7.20 -3.87
N GLY A 184 -3.00 -6.65 -3.62
CA GLY A 184 -2.20 -5.90 -4.56
C GLY A 184 -0.97 -6.67 -5.01
N ARG A 185 -0.26 -6.09 -6.00
CA ARG A 185 1.02 -6.61 -6.48
C ARG A 185 2.05 -5.49 -6.56
N ARG A 186 3.22 -5.72 -5.97
CA ARG A 186 4.39 -4.85 -6.08
C ARG A 186 5.53 -5.65 -6.70
N LEU A 187 5.85 -5.37 -7.96
CA LEU A 187 6.83 -6.14 -8.75
C LEU A 187 6.48 -7.65 -8.76
N TYR A 188 7.30 -8.55 -8.20
CA TYR A 188 7.00 -9.99 -8.11
C TYR A 188 6.35 -10.39 -6.76
N PHE A 189 6.07 -9.43 -5.88
CA PHE A 189 5.47 -9.68 -4.58
C PHE A 189 3.94 -9.52 -4.62
N ILE A 190 3.23 -10.51 -4.06
CA ILE A 190 1.81 -10.38 -3.72
C ILE A 190 1.73 -9.82 -2.31
N VAL A 191 0.94 -8.78 -2.14
CA VAL A 191 0.76 -8.09 -0.86
C VAL A 191 -0.73 -7.93 -0.59
N LEU A 192 -1.13 -8.18 0.66
CA LEU A 192 -2.39 -7.67 1.16
C LEU A 192 -2.16 -6.18 1.46
N GLU A 193 -3.05 -5.30 1.03
CA GLU A 193 -2.97 -3.87 1.27
C GLU A 193 -4.35 -3.33 1.70
N THR A 194 -4.36 -2.43 2.68
CA THR A 194 -5.57 -1.74 3.12
C THR A 194 -5.75 -0.49 2.28
N SER A 195 -6.80 -0.43 1.46
CA SER A 195 -7.19 0.81 0.81
C SER A 195 -7.89 1.73 1.80
N LEU A 196 -7.40 2.97 1.85
CA LEU A 196 -7.91 4.08 2.64
C LEU A 196 -8.19 5.26 1.70
N ASP A 197 -9.03 5.02 0.69
CA ASP A 197 -9.25 5.97 -0.41
C ASP A 197 -9.76 7.32 0.13
N GLY A 198 -10.62 7.30 1.18
CA GLY A 198 -11.10 8.52 1.85
C GLY A 198 -10.06 9.29 2.69
N LEU A 199 -8.81 8.84 2.76
CA LEU A 199 -7.75 9.56 3.48
C LEU A 199 -7.42 10.90 2.80
N VAL A 200 -7.67 11.03 1.49
CA VAL A 200 -7.51 12.28 0.75
C VAL A 200 -8.42 13.39 1.27
N ALA A 201 -9.61 13.05 1.79
CA ALA A 201 -10.55 14.00 2.39
C ALA A 201 -10.23 14.35 3.87
N VAL A 202 -9.12 13.88 4.40
CA VAL A 202 -8.63 14.21 5.76
C VAL A 202 -7.52 15.24 5.66
N PRO A 203 -7.37 16.23 6.57
CA PRO A 203 -6.24 17.15 6.55
C PRO A 203 -4.87 16.44 6.58
N ARG A 204 -3.89 16.87 5.77
CA ARG A 204 -2.57 16.23 5.60
C ARG A 204 -1.90 15.80 6.91
N ALA A 205 -1.85 16.68 7.90
CA ALA A 205 -1.22 16.41 9.21
C ALA A 205 -1.83 15.20 9.96
N LYS A 206 -3.10 14.88 9.71
CA LYS A 206 -3.79 13.73 10.33
C LYS A 206 -3.62 12.44 9.51
N ARG A 207 -3.18 12.53 8.24
CA ARG A 207 -2.97 11.38 7.34
C ARG A 207 -1.76 10.53 7.72
N TYR A 208 -0.75 11.12 8.37
CA TYR A 208 0.52 10.43 8.66
C TYR A 208 0.36 9.18 9.51
N LEU A 209 -0.42 9.24 10.60
CA LEU A 209 -0.58 8.09 11.47
C LEU A 209 -1.22 6.89 10.76
N PRO A 210 -2.36 7.02 10.05
CA PRO A 210 -2.89 5.96 9.21
C PRO A 210 -1.89 5.35 8.23
N ILE A 211 -0.99 6.15 7.66
CA ILE A 211 0.02 5.69 6.70
C ILE A 211 1.13 4.89 7.38
N VAL A 212 1.57 5.24 8.59
CA VAL A 212 2.68 4.55 9.28
C VAL A 212 2.23 3.50 10.30
N ALA A 213 0.92 3.32 10.47
CA ALA A 213 0.37 2.45 11.51
C ALA A 213 0.78 0.98 11.32
N GLY A 214 0.89 0.47 10.10
CA GLY A 214 1.38 -0.89 9.84
C GLY A 214 2.83 -1.08 10.30
N LEU A 215 3.71 -0.12 10.00
CA LEU A 215 5.08 -0.12 10.49
C LEU A 215 5.14 -0.12 12.03
N LEU A 216 4.25 0.62 12.70
CA LEU A 216 4.12 0.57 14.16
C LEU A 216 3.73 -0.83 14.64
N ALA A 217 2.75 -1.48 14.00
CA ALA A 217 2.37 -2.86 14.31
C ALA A 217 3.55 -3.84 14.16
N ASP A 218 4.36 -3.68 13.12
CA ASP A 218 5.54 -4.52 12.91
C ASP A 218 6.56 -4.37 14.05
N VAL A 219 6.86 -3.12 14.45
CA VAL A 219 7.77 -2.83 15.56
C VAL A 219 7.23 -3.39 16.88
N LEU A 220 5.92 -3.24 17.14
CA LEU A 220 5.29 -3.80 18.33
C LEU A 220 5.29 -5.34 18.30
N GLY A 221 5.11 -5.95 17.12
CA GLY A 221 5.21 -7.40 16.94
C GLY A 221 6.62 -7.92 17.26
N ILE A 222 7.66 -7.22 16.81
CA ILE A 222 9.06 -7.52 17.15
C ILE A 222 9.26 -7.42 18.67
N ALA A 223 8.80 -6.34 19.29
CA ALA A 223 8.93 -6.13 20.72
C ALA A 223 8.20 -7.23 21.52
N ALA A 224 6.95 -7.52 21.18
CA ALA A 224 6.16 -8.57 21.81
C ALA A 224 6.80 -9.96 21.67
N CYS A 225 7.28 -10.33 20.48
CA CYS A 225 7.95 -11.61 20.27
C CYS A 225 9.25 -11.71 21.08
N THR A 226 10.02 -10.62 21.14
CA THR A 226 11.31 -10.57 21.88
C THR A 226 11.08 -10.73 23.38
N VAL A 227 10.10 -10.01 23.94
CA VAL A 227 9.75 -10.10 25.37
C VAL A 227 9.15 -11.47 25.69
N ALA A 228 8.27 -12.00 24.84
CA ALA A 228 7.73 -13.34 25.01
C ALA A 228 8.82 -14.41 24.93
N ALA A 229 9.83 -14.25 24.07
CA ALA A 229 10.97 -15.16 24.01
C ALA A 229 11.73 -15.20 25.33
N ASP A 230 11.98 -14.02 25.94
CA ASP A 230 12.62 -13.91 27.24
C ASP A 230 11.82 -14.58 28.37
N LEU A 231 10.50 -14.38 28.39
CA LEU A 231 9.60 -15.00 29.37
C LEU A 231 9.52 -16.53 29.27
N THR A 232 9.87 -17.09 28.11
CA THR A 232 9.85 -18.55 27.87
C THR A 232 11.19 -19.23 28.13
N ARG A 233 12.18 -18.55 28.75
CA ARG A 233 13.46 -19.16 29.09
C ARG A 233 13.30 -20.33 30.06
N HIS A 234 14.22 -21.29 29.94
CA HIS A 234 14.39 -22.35 30.93
C HIS A 234 15.03 -21.79 32.22
N PRO A 235 14.93 -22.50 33.37
CA PRO A 235 15.53 -22.07 34.62
C PRO A 235 17.06 -21.88 34.57
N ASP A 236 17.73 -22.54 33.62
CA ASP A 236 19.17 -22.39 33.35
C ASP A 236 19.50 -21.14 32.52
N GLY A 237 18.49 -20.33 32.17
CA GLY A 237 18.62 -19.14 31.34
C GLY A 237 18.64 -19.42 29.84
N SER A 238 18.62 -20.68 29.39
CA SER A 238 18.62 -21.00 27.96
C SER A 238 17.28 -20.71 27.29
N LEU A 239 17.32 -20.36 26.00
CA LEU A 239 16.11 -20.13 25.20
C LEU A 239 15.40 -21.45 24.90
N SER A 240 14.13 -21.54 25.27
CA SER A 240 13.25 -22.65 24.88
C SER A 240 12.99 -22.68 23.38
N GLY A 241 12.49 -23.82 22.88
CA GLY A 241 12.11 -23.95 21.46
C GLY A 241 11.07 -22.90 21.02
N ALA A 242 10.11 -22.57 21.89
CA ALA A 242 9.14 -21.51 21.65
C ALA A 242 9.81 -20.12 21.60
N GLY A 243 10.75 -19.84 22.52
CA GLY A 243 11.51 -18.59 22.52
C GLY A 243 12.37 -18.42 21.27
N ARG A 244 13.04 -19.49 20.81
CA ARG A 244 13.79 -19.48 19.55
C ARG A 244 12.89 -19.21 18.35
N PHE A 245 11.72 -19.84 18.31
CA PHE A 245 10.71 -19.59 17.26
C PHE A 245 10.24 -18.13 17.28
N LEU A 246 9.93 -17.57 18.45
CA LEU A 246 9.51 -16.16 18.58
C LEU A 246 10.60 -15.19 18.11
N LEU A 247 11.88 -15.47 18.40
CA LEU A 247 12.99 -14.68 17.84
C LEU A 247 13.13 -14.84 16.32
N ALA A 248 12.84 -16.02 15.77
CA ALA A 248 12.77 -16.22 14.32
C ALA A 248 11.67 -15.35 13.68
N VAL A 249 10.49 -15.32 14.32
CA VAL A 249 9.36 -14.48 13.90
C VAL A 249 9.69 -12.99 14.03
N ALA A 250 10.36 -12.58 15.12
CA ALA A 250 10.85 -11.21 15.31
C ALA A 250 11.85 -10.81 14.22
N PHE A 251 12.78 -11.70 13.86
CA PHE A 251 13.72 -11.45 12.77
C PHE A 251 13.02 -11.36 11.40
N ALA A 252 12.04 -12.23 11.13
CA ALA A 252 11.24 -12.16 9.91
C ALA A 252 10.43 -10.85 9.83
N ALA A 253 9.85 -10.40 10.95
CA ALA A 253 9.19 -9.09 11.05
C ALA A 253 10.17 -7.93 10.86
N LEU A 254 11.40 -8.03 11.38
CA LEU A 254 12.45 -7.03 11.16
C LEU A 254 12.82 -6.92 9.67
N LEU A 255 12.91 -8.04 8.95
CA LEU A 255 13.12 -8.01 7.49
C LEU A 255 11.96 -7.31 6.78
N ARG A 256 10.71 -7.51 7.24
CA ARG A 256 9.55 -6.78 6.72
C ARG A 256 9.67 -5.27 6.98
N VAL A 257 10.08 -4.85 8.17
CA VAL A 257 10.37 -3.44 8.50
C VAL A 257 11.42 -2.86 7.56
N ILE A 258 12.55 -3.55 7.38
CA ILE A 258 13.62 -3.11 6.47
C ILE A 258 13.10 -2.98 5.04
N TRP A 259 12.26 -3.92 4.62
CA TRP A 259 11.64 -3.90 3.30
C TRP A 259 10.73 -2.67 3.09
N GLN A 260 10.10 -2.14 4.14
CA GLN A 260 9.30 -0.90 4.03
C GLN A 260 10.11 0.31 3.56
N PHE A 261 11.44 0.31 3.71
CA PHE A 261 12.32 1.38 3.21
C PHE A 261 12.64 1.27 1.72
N PHE A 262 12.15 0.26 1.01
CA PHE A 262 12.34 0.12 -0.43
C PHE A 262 11.40 1.07 -1.17
N LEU A 263 11.73 2.38 -1.15
CA LEU A 263 10.86 3.46 -1.64
C LEU A 263 10.41 3.30 -3.10
N TYR A 264 11.14 2.52 -3.90
CA TYR A 264 10.80 2.23 -5.29
C TYR A 264 9.65 1.21 -5.45
N LEU A 265 9.27 0.51 -4.38
CA LEU A 265 8.19 -0.48 -4.36
C LEU A 265 6.84 0.06 -3.86
N ARG A 266 6.71 1.36 -3.63
CA ARG A 266 5.47 1.99 -3.14
C ARG A 266 4.96 1.36 -1.84
N THR A 267 5.86 1.31 -0.86
CA THR A 267 5.68 0.86 0.52
C THR A 267 5.11 1.97 1.41
N ASP A 268 4.82 1.68 2.69
CA ASP A 268 4.31 2.66 3.66
C ASP A 268 5.19 3.90 3.76
N VAL A 269 6.52 3.72 3.81
CA VAL A 269 7.47 4.84 3.91
C VAL A 269 7.45 5.68 2.63
N TYR A 270 7.24 5.05 1.47
CA TYR A 270 7.05 5.80 0.22
C TYR A 270 5.78 6.66 0.29
N VAL A 271 4.66 6.09 0.74
CA VAL A 271 3.38 6.82 0.86
C VAL A 271 3.49 7.95 1.88
N LEU A 272 4.24 7.75 2.97
CA LEU A 272 4.51 8.80 3.95
C LEU A 272 5.29 9.94 3.31
N VAL A 273 6.40 9.63 2.64
CA VAL A 273 7.26 10.64 2.00
C VAL A 273 6.47 11.39 0.92
N SER A 274 5.70 10.69 0.09
CA SER A 274 4.86 11.35 -0.93
C SER A 274 3.83 12.27 -0.30
N THR A 275 3.19 11.85 0.81
CA THR A 275 2.20 12.68 1.51
C THR A 275 2.82 13.89 2.19
N VAL A 276 4.00 13.74 2.80
CA VAL A 276 4.74 14.86 3.44
C VAL A 276 5.20 15.87 2.41
N LEU A 277 5.64 15.41 1.24
CA LEU A 277 6.08 16.27 0.14
C LEU A 277 4.90 16.91 -0.63
N GLY A 278 3.65 16.47 -0.40
CA GLY A 278 2.49 16.95 -1.14
C GLY A 278 2.42 16.42 -2.57
N CYS A 279 2.94 15.22 -2.81
CA CYS A 279 2.91 14.57 -4.11
C CYS A 279 1.58 13.88 -4.38
N VAL A 280 1.12 13.92 -5.64
CA VAL A 280 -0.11 13.28 -6.11
C VAL A 280 0.19 11.87 -6.66
N ASP A 281 1.07 11.78 -7.66
CA ASP A 281 1.57 10.53 -8.24
C ASP A 281 3.08 10.62 -8.52
N LEU A 282 3.85 10.62 -7.43
CA LEU A 282 5.32 10.66 -7.50
C LEU A 282 5.91 9.49 -8.31
N HIS A 283 5.31 8.30 -8.24
CA HIS A 283 5.85 7.13 -8.94
C HIS A 283 5.55 7.20 -10.44
N GLY A 284 4.34 7.58 -10.83
CA GLY A 284 3.99 7.79 -12.23
C GLY A 284 4.83 8.88 -12.87
N ALA A 285 4.99 10.02 -12.20
CA ALA A 285 5.87 11.11 -12.65
C ALA A 285 7.32 10.64 -12.83
N ALA A 286 7.87 9.89 -11.88
CA ALA A 286 9.23 9.36 -11.99
C ALA A 286 9.36 8.33 -13.12
N MET A 287 8.39 7.44 -13.31
CA MET A 287 8.40 6.49 -14.41
C MET A 287 8.28 7.20 -15.77
N ARG A 288 7.50 8.28 -15.89
CA ARG A 288 7.44 9.09 -17.11
C ARG A 288 8.78 9.78 -17.40
N ILE A 289 9.43 10.36 -16.39
CA ILE A 289 10.78 10.94 -16.54
C ILE A 289 11.80 9.87 -16.98
N VAL A 290 11.80 8.69 -16.36
CA VAL A 290 12.68 7.57 -16.77
C VAL A 290 12.40 7.17 -18.23
N LYS A 291 11.12 7.04 -18.59
CA LYS A 291 10.70 6.70 -19.95
C LYS A 291 11.14 7.74 -20.98
N ASN A 292 11.02 9.04 -20.67
CA ASN A 292 11.50 10.13 -21.52
C ASN A 292 13.01 10.08 -21.70
N ARG A 293 13.78 9.81 -20.64
CA ARG A 293 15.24 9.60 -20.74
C ARG A 293 15.58 8.46 -21.70
N PHE A 294 14.88 7.33 -21.62
CA PHE A 294 15.08 6.21 -22.56
C PHE A 294 14.65 6.56 -23.99
N ARG A 295 13.52 7.27 -24.17
CA ARG A 295 13.04 7.72 -25.48
C ARG A 295 14.04 8.67 -26.14
N ARG A 296 14.59 9.63 -25.39
CA ARG A 296 15.63 10.54 -25.85
C ARG A 296 16.89 9.79 -26.30
N LEU A 297 17.36 8.83 -25.52
CA LEU A 297 18.49 7.97 -25.91
C LEU A 297 18.19 7.14 -27.16
N ALA A 298 16.92 6.76 -27.36
CA ALA A 298 16.46 6.00 -28.52
C ALA A 298 16.01 6.88 -29.72
N GLY A 299 16.18 8.21 -29.65
CA GLY A 299 15.75 9.15 -30.70
C GLY A 299 14.22 9.21 -30.92
N LYS A 300 13.42 8.85 -29.92
CA LYS A 300 11.95 8.85 -29.97
C LYS A 300 11.37 10.12 -29.35
N PRO A 301 10.19 10.59 -29.80
CA PRO A 301 9.53 11.75 -29.21
C PRO A 301 9.19 11.51 -27.74
N GLU A 302 9.48 12.51 -26.90
CA GLU A 302 9.21 12.52 -25.47
C GLU A 302 7.71 12.70 -25.20
N GLU A 303 7.23 12.17 -24.08
CA GLU A 303 5.88 12.45 -23.59
C GLU A 303 5.88 13.79 -22.87
N ASP A 304 4.81 14.55 -23.03
CA ASP A 304 4.71 15.86 -22.39
C ASP A 304 4.71 15.73 -20.85
N GLU A 305 5.63 16.47 -20.24
CA GLU A 305 5.80 16.56 -18.80
C GLU A 305 5.07 17.76 -18.20
N SER A 306 4.53 18.68 -19.02
CA SER A 306 3.75 19.84 -18.57
C SER A 306 2.48 19.42 -17.81
N VAL A 307 1.93 18.26 -18.18
CA VAL A 307 0.74 17.63 -17.58
C VAL A 307 1.02 17.07 -16.18
N LEU A 308 2.29 16.94 -15.77
CA LEU A 308 2.62 16.45 -14.44
C LEU A 308 2.44 17.56 -13.40
N HIS A 309 1.87 17.20 -12.25
CA HIS A 309 1.76 18.11 -11.11
C HIS A 309 3.14 18.72 -10.77
N PRO A 310 3.26 20.05 -10.54
CA PRO A 310 4.56 20.73 -10.41
C PRO A 310 5.46 20.14 -9.31
N VAL A 311 4.87 19.81 -8.16
CA VAL A 311 5.58 19.20 -7.03
C VAL A 311 6.08 17.81 -7.39
N ASP A 312 5.25 17.00 -8.05
CA ASP A 312 5.63 15.66 -8.50
C ASP A 312 6.78 15.75 -9.49
N ARG A 313 6.71 16.68 -10.44
CA ARG A 313 7.78 16.88 -11.42
C ARG A 313 9.09 17.27 -10.75
N GLN A 314 9.07 18.13 -9.73
CA GLN A 314 10.27 18.54 -9.00
C GLN A 314 10.90 17.37 -8.23
N VAL A 315 10.10 16.63 -7.47
CA VAL A 315 10.56 15.53 -6.63
C VAL A 315 10.93 14.30 -7.48
N ALA A 316 10.19 14.00 -8.54
CA ALA A 316 10.43 12.87 -9.44
C ALA A 316 11.80 12.93 -10.14
N ARG A 317 12.39 14.11 -10.32
CA ARG A 317 13.72 14.26 -10.94
C ARG A 317 14.81 13.50 -10.19
N TRP A 318 14.79 13.52 -8.86
CA TRP A 318 15.73 12.76 -8.02
C TRP A 318 15.18 11.38 -7.70
N TYR A 319 13.88 11.25 -7.39
CA TYR A 319 13.27 9.96 -7.05
C TYR A 319 13.35 8.95 -8.21
N SER A 320 13.33 9.40 -9.47
CA SER A 320 13.55 8.55 -10.65
C SER A 320 14.88 7.80 -10.61
N TRP A 321 15.95 8.38 -10.08
CA TRP A 321 17.23 7.69 -9.91
C TRP A 321 17.14 6.59 -8.87
N LEU A 322 16.45 6.85 -7.76
CA LEU A 322 16.20 5.85 -6.72
C LEU A 322 15.41 4.68 -7.29
N VAL A 323 14.39 4.93 -8.11
CA VAL A 323 13.60 3.88 -8.79
C VAL A 323 14.49 3.01 -9.69
N VAL A 324 15.31 3.62 -10.55
CA VAL A 324 16.21 2.89 -11.46
C VAL A 324 17.22 2.07 -10.66
N VAL A 325 17.89 2.66 -9.67
CA VAL A 325 18.88 1.96 -8.84
C VAL A 325 18.23 0.83 -8.06
N GLY A 326 17.07 1.06 -7.45
CA GLY A 326 16.35 0.06 -6.66
C GLY A 326 15.86 -1.12 -7.48
N TYR A 327 15.27 -0.88 -8.65
CA TYR A 327 14.87 -1.95 -9.57
C TYR A 327 16.07 -2.72 -10.13
N THR A 328 17.15 -2.02 -10.54
CA THR A 328 18.38 -2.68 -10.99
C THR A 328 18.98 -3.53 -9.89
N ALA A 329 19.13 -3.00 -8.67
CA ALA A 329 19.66 -3.75 -7.53
C ALA A 329 18.81 -4.99 -7.22
N SER A 330 17.48 -4.87 -7.28
CA SER A 330 16.56 -6.01 -7.08
C SER A 330 16.73 -7.08 -8.16
N LEU A 331 16.76 -6.67 -9.43
CA LEU A 331 16.93 -7.59 -10.56
C LEU A 331 18.31 -8.26 -10.55
N THR A 332 19.36 -7.51 -10.26
CA THR A 332 20.73 -8.03 -10.15
C THR A 332 20.85 -9.00 -8.99
N THR A 333 20.29 -8.67 -7.81
CA THR A 333 20.28 -9.59 -6.66
C THR A 333 19.50 -10.86 -6.99
N PHE A 334 18.35 -10.74 -7.66
CA PHE A 334 17.62 -11.90 -8.13
C PHE A 334 18.43 -12.73 -9.13
N ALA A 335 19.06 -12.12 -10.13
CA ALA A 335 19.81 -12.84 -11.15
C ALA A 335 21.10 -13.51 -10.62
N LEU A 336 21.83 -12.84 -9.72
CA LEU A 336 23.13 -13.30 -9.23
C LEU A 336 23.05 -14.16 -7.96
N ALA A 337 22.02 -13.98 -7.14
CA ALA A 337 21.83 -14.74 -5.90
C ALA A 337 20.56 -15.59 -5.95
N GLY A 338 19.41 -14.97 -6.25
CA GLY A 338 18.11 -15.66 -6.26
C GLY A 338 18.03 -16.83 -7.23
N ALA A 339 18.43 -16.63 -8.48
CA ALA A 339 18.37 -17.63 -9.53
C ALA A 339 19.38 -18.78 -9.30
N PRO A 340 20.64 -18.55 -8.89
CA PRO A 340 21.53 -19.64 -8.48
C PRO A 340 21.05 -20.41 -7.26
N VAL A 341 20.48 -19.73 -6.26
CA VAL A 341 19.88 -20.41 -5.10
C VAL A 341 18.72 -21.29 -5.54
N LEU A 342 17.80 -20.77 -6.35
CA LEU A 342 16.69 -21.54 -6.92
C LEU A 342 17.21 -22.74 -7.73
N TYR A 343 18.23 -22.54 -8.57
CA TYR A 343 18.86 -23.60 -9.34
C TYR A 343 19.47 -24.68 -8.45
N ARG A 344 20.19 -24.29 -7.39
CA ARG A 344 20.77 -25.23 -6.40
C ARG A 344 19.68 -25.99 -5.64
N PHE A 345 18.58 -25.35 -5.29
CA PHE A 345 17.44 -26.03 -4.66
C PHE A 345 16.84 -27.06 -5.61
N VAL A 346 16.57 -26.69 -6.86
CA VAL A 346 15.99 -27.60 -7.86
C VAL A 346 16.91 -28.78 -8.13
N THR A 347 18.20 -28.52 -8.39
CA THR A 347 19.18 -29.58 -8.67
C THR A 347 19.49 -30.43 -7.42
N GLY A 348 19.48 -29.85 -6.23
CA GLY A 348 19.64 -30.59 -4.96
C GLY A 348 18.47 -31.53 -4.67
N VAL A 349 17.23 -31.11 -4.92
CA VAL A 349 16.05 -31.97 -4.81
C VAL A 349 16.10 -33.09 -5.85
N LEU A 350 16.42 -32.78 -7.11
CA LEU A 350 16.57 -33.79 -8.17
C LEU A 350 17.69 -34.79 -7.87
N GLY A 351 18.85 -34.31 -7.40
CA GLY A 351 19.99 -35.15 -7.06
C GLY A 351 19.72 -36.10 -5.89
N ARG A 352 18.92 -35.68 -4.90
CA ARG A 352 18.47 -36.57 -3.80
C ARG A 352 17.46 -37.61 -4.27
N LEU A 353 16.63 -37.29 -5.27
CA LEU A 353 15.69 -38.23 -5.88
C LEU A 353 16.37 -39.32 -6.72
N THR A 354 17.54 -39.01 -7.29
CA THR A 354 18.27 -39.93 -8.18
C THR A 354 19.50 -40.56 -7.54
N GLY A 355 19.85 -40.19 -6.30
CA GLY A 355 21.07 -40.64 -5.63
C GLY A 355 20.88 -41.89 -4.78
N ASP A 356 21.76 -42.87 -4.96
CA ASP A 356 21.79 -44.07 -4.11
C ASP A 356 22.32 -43.75 -2.71
N GLY A 357 21.70 -44.30 -1.67
CA GLY A 357 22.17 -44.20 -0.28
C GLY A 357 21.69 -42.99 0.53
N VAL A 358 20.72 -42.21 0.03
CA VAL A 358 20.10 -41.12 0.81
C VAL A 358 19.19 -41.70 1.90
N PRO A 359 19.32 -41.28 3.18
CA PRO A 359 18.42 -41.72 4.24
C PRO A 359 16.97 -41.40 3.91
N THR A 360 16.06 -42.36 4.08
CA THR A 360 14.64 -42.25 3.69
C THR A 360 13.95 -41.01 4.27
N ALA A 361 14.30 -40.62 5.50
CA ALA A 361 13.75 -39.42 6.14
C ALA A 361 14.13 -38.11 5.41
N GLN A 362 15.37 -38.00 4.92
CA GLN A 362 15.85 -36.82 4.18
C GLN A 362 15.30 -36.79 2.75
N LEU A 363 15.09 -37.96 2.16
CA LEU A 363 14.44 -38.10 0.86
C LEU A 363 12.97 -37.63 0.94
N LEU A 364 12.22 -38.09 1.94
CA LEU A 364 10.83 -37.68 2.17
C LEU A 364 10.72 -36.18 2.45
N ASP A 365 11.58 -35.62 3.31
CA ASP A 365 11.62 -34.17 3.59
C ASP A 365 11.86 -33.35 2.31
N SER A 366 12.80 -33.80 1.46
CA SER A 366 13.11 -33.13 0.20
C SER A 366 11.97 -33.20 -0.82
N ILE A 367 11.26 -34.34 -0.89
CA ILE A 367 10.08 -34.52 -1.75
C ILE A 367 8.96 -33.59 -1.31
N VAL A 368 8.65 -33.56 -0.01
CA VAL A 368 7.58 -32.72 0.54
C VAL A 368 7.91 -31.24 0.34
N PHE A 369 9.13 -30.82 0.68
CA PHE A 369 9.59 -29.44 0.48
C PHE A 369 9.52 -29.03 -1.00
N GLY A 370 10.04 -29.87 -1.91
CA GLY A 370 10.00 -29.62 -3.35
C GLY A 370 8.59 -29.53 -3.89
N GLY A 371 7.70 -30.44 -3.48
CA GLY A 371 6.29 -30.43 -3.86
C GLY A 371 5.56 -29.17 -3.40
N VAL A 372 5.78 -28.73 -2.15
CA VAL A 372 5.21 -27.47 -1.62
C VAL A 372 5.75 -26.26 -2.38
N ALA A 373 7.06 -26.19 -2.63
CA ALA A 373 7.66 -25.08 -3.38
C ALA A 373 7.13 -24.99 -4.82
N LEU A 374 6.96 -26.13 -5.49
CA LEU A 374 6.36 -26.20 -6.83
C LEU A 374 4.89 -25.75 -6.82
N ALA A 375 4.11 -26.20 -5.83
CA ALA A 375 2.72 -25.78 -5.67
C ALA A 375 2.61 -24.26 -5.45
N GLN A 376 3.45 -23.69 -4.59
CA GLN A 376 3.54 -22.24 -4.37
C GLN A 376 3.87 -21.49 -5.67
N GLY A 377 4.89 -21.95 -6.40
CA GLY A 377 5.27 -21.37 -7.70
C GLY A 377 4.15 -21.46 -8.75
N ALA A 378 3.46 -22.59 -8.82
CA ALA A 378 2.34 -22.82 -9.74
C ALA A 378 1.14 -21.90 -9.43
N VAL A 379 0.79 -21.73 -8.15
CA VAL A 379 -0.26 -20.81 -7.71
C VAL A 379 0.09 -19.37 -8.08
N LEU A 380 1.31 -18.93 -7.82
CA LEU A 380 1.79 -17.59 -8.21
C LEU A 380 1.73 -17.40 -9.73
N GLY A 381 2.23 -18.36 -10.50
CA GLY A 381 2.20 -18.32 -11.96
C GLY A 381 0.77 -18.25 -12.52
N TRP A 382 -0.15 -19.05 -11.97
CA TRP A 382 -1.56 -19.04 -12.35
C TRP A 382 -2.22 -17.69 -12.06
N LEU A 383 -1.98 -17.10 -10.88
CA LEU A 383 -2.47 -15.76 -10.53
C LEU A 383 -1.96 -14.70 -11.52
N MET A 384 -0.66 -14.73 -11.86
CA MET A 384 -0.07 -13.79 -12.82
C MET A 384 -0.67 -13.91 -14.22
N VAL A 385 -0.91 -15.14 -14.70
CA VAL A 385 -1.53 -15.36 -16.01
C VAL A 385 -2.99 -14.88 -16.00
N ARG A 386 -3.75 -15.23 -14.96
CA ARG A 386 -5.16 -14.84 -14.80
C ARG A 386 -5.33 -13.32 -14.79
N GLU A 387 -4.47 -12.61 -14.07
CA GLU A 387 -4.48 -11.13 -14.04
C GLU A 387 -4.17 -10.52 -15.41
N ARG A 388 -3.14 -11.02 -16.10
CA ARG A 388 -2.80 -10.53 -17.45
C ARG A 388 -3.93 -10.74 -18.44
N VAL A 389 -4.64 -11.87 -18.35
CA VAL A 389 -5.80 -12.16 -19.20
C VAL A 389 -6.94 -11.20 -18.90
N ARG A 390 -7.23 -10.93 -17.61
CA ARG A 390 -8.25 -9.93 -17.20
C ARG A 390 -7.90 -8.52 -17.69
N ALA A 391 -6.68 -8.04 -17.42
CA ALA A 391 -6.25 -6.71 -17.85
C ALA A 391 -6.29 -6.52 -19.39
N ARG A 392 -6.00 -7.57 -20.16
CA ARG A 392 -6.15 -7.54 -21.63
C ARG A 392 -7.61 -7.51 -22.08
N ARG A 393 -8.50 -8.19 -21.35
CA ARG A 393 -9.94 -8.21 -21.63
C ARG A 393 -10.58 -6.85 -21.32
N ASP A 394 -10.22 -6.23 -20.20
CA ASP A 394 -10.73 -4.92 -19.79
C ASP A 394 -10.27 -3.81 -20.76
N ARG A 395 -9.01 -3.84 -21.20
CA ARG A 395 -8.51 -2.94 -22.27
C ARG A 395 -9.20 -3.14 -23.61
N ARG A 396 -9.64 -4.36 -23.95
CA ARG A 396 -10.42 -4.60 -25.17
C ARG A 396 -11.84 -4.05 -25.06
N LEU A 397 -12.46 -4.08 -23.88
CA LEU A 397 -13.80 -3.56 -23.69
C LEU A 397 -13.85 -2.03 -23.81
N HIS A 398 -12.80 -1.30 -23.39
CA HIS A 398 -12.70 0.15 -23.63
C HIS A 398 -12.48 0.54 -25.11
N HIS A 399 -11.98 -0.37 -25.96
CA HIS A 399 -11.81 -0.11 -27.40
C HIS A 399 -13.00 -0.55 -28.26
N VAL A 400 -14.02 -1.18 -27.66
CA VAL A 400 -15.21 -1.71 -28.38
C VAL A 400 -16.44 -0.83 -28.14
N ILE A 401 -16.36 0.14 -27.23
CA ILE A 401 -17.35 1.20 -27.08
C ILE A 401 -16.77 2.45 -27.75
N HIS A 402 -17.11 2.66 -29.01
CA HIS A 402 -16.94 3.90 -29.76
C HIS A 402 -18.32 4.40 -30.15
#